data_AF-A0A9Q3EH33-F1
#
_entry.id   AF-A0A9Q3EH33-F1
#
_cell.length_a   1.000
_cell.length_b   1.000
_cell.length_c   1.000
_cell.angle_alpha   90.00
_cell.angle_beta   90.00
_cell.angle_gamma   90.00
#
_symmetry.space_group_name_H-M   'P 1'
#
loop_
_entity.id
_entity.type
_entity.pdbx_description
1 polymer ?
#
loop_
_entity_poly.entity_id
_entity_poly.type
_entity_poly.pdbx_seq_one_letter_code
_entity_poly.pdbx_strand_id
1 'polypeptide(L)'
;MVYQIKTSTWTPQLDLVETPIINKWANDAWRFKMETAFESAKFNADKDKALQWFCQQKDRLAALYPDMSEFMIQQKLLRQCGGDLEHAVKSMTTEQSSAEDIVNILKEVTTRTRIGSSRVKNKERFNPPWKDSLEKNPKENSNNMMYKSSDIIRNSHICQSTTHLANKCPKRGKINEIDIEKEPDV
;
A
#
# COMPACT_ATOMS: atom_id res chain seq x y z
N MET A 1 -67.36 -21.52 -34.08
CA MET A 1 -65.96 -21.63 -34.58
C MET A 1 -65.10 -20.78 -33.65
N VAL A 2 -64.26 -21.40 -32.82
CA VAL A 2 -63.41 -20.70 -31.87
C VAL A 2 -61.99 -20.74 -32.42
N TYR A 3 -61.46 -19.60 -32.83
CA TYR A 3 -60.07 -19.47 -33.23
C TYR A 3 -59.22 -19.34 -31.97
N GLN A 4 -58.41 -20.37 -31.68
CA GLN A 4 -57.35 -20.26 -30.68
C GLN A 4 -56.13 -19.60 -31.31
N ILE A 5 -55.83 -18.38 -30.90
CA ILE A 5 -54.57 -17.70 -31.19
C ILE A 5 -53.55 -18.20 -30.17
N LYS A 6 -52.62 -19.05 -30.60
CA LYS A 6 -51.43 -19.39 -29.81
C LYS A 6 -50.50 -18.17 -29.83
N THR A 7 -50.46 -17.42 -28.73
CA THR A 7 -49.42 -16.41 -28.51
C THR A 7 -48.11 -17.14 -28.21
N SER A 8 -47.32 -17.37 -29.26
CA SER A 8 -45.93 -17.82 -29.15
C SER A 8 -45.14 -16.73 -28.44
N THR A 9 -44.85 -16.92 -27.15
CA THR A 9 -43.89 -16.10 -26.42
C THR A 9 -42.50 -16.37 -26.99
N TRP A 10 -42.14 -15.61 -28.02
CA TRP A 10 -40.77 -15.46 -28.47
C TRP A 10 -40.01 -14.69 -27.38
N THR A 11 -39.36 -15.42 -26.48
CA THR A 11 -38.25 -14.85 -25.71
C THR A 11 -37.10 -14.59 -26.69
N PRO A 12 -36.53 -13.38 -26.76
CA PRO A 12 -35.35 -13.13 -27.57
C PRO A 12 -34.19 -13.94 -27.00
N GLN A 13 -33.83 -15.00 -27.71
CA GLN A 13 -32.64 -15.79 -27.44
C GLN A 13 -31.40 -15.03 -27.91
N LEU A 14 -31.06 -13.95 -27.20
CA LEU A 14 -29.82 -13.18 -27.40
C LEU A 14 -28.78 -13.39 -26.30
N ASP A 15 -29.10 -14.13 -25.23
CA ASP A 15 -28.20 -14.32 -24.09
C ASP A 15 -27.31 -15.59 -24.17
N LEU A 16 -27.26 -16.28 -25.32
CA LEU A 16 -26.54 -17.58 -25.44
C LEU A 16 -25.37 -17.61 -26.43
N VAL A 17 -25.07 -16.52 -27.14
CA VAL A 17 -24.04 -16.51 -28.20
C VAL A 17 -22.74 -15.82 -27.78
N GLU A 18 -22.77 -14.96 -26.77
CA GLU A 18 -21.56 -14.27 -26.28
C GLU A 18 -20.71 -15.15 -25.35
N THR A 19 -21.34 -16.07 -24.61
CA THR A 19 -20.67 -16.99 -23.69
C THR A 19 -19.71 -18.00 -24.37
N PRO A 20 -20.00 -18.61 -25.54
CA PRO A 20 -19.06 -19.54 -26.17
C PRO A 20 -17.84 -18.89 -26.83
N ILE A 21 -17.87 -17.61 -27.22
CA ILE A 21 -16.70 -16.97 -27.85
C ILE A 21 -15.62 -16.71 -26.80
N ILE A 22 -16.02 -16.17 -25.65
CA ILE A 22 -15.13 -15.99 -24.50
C ILE A 22 -14.64 -17.36 -24.03
N ASN A 23 -15.51 -18.37 -23.87
CA ASN A 23 -15.06 -19.70 -23.43
C ASN A 23 -14.22 -20.48 -24.47
N LYS A 24 -14.43 -20.29 -25.77
CA LYS A 24 -13.63 -20.99 -26.80
C LYS A 24 -12.26 -20.35 -26.98
N TRP A 25 -12.12 -19.04 -26.78
CA TRP A 25 -10.89 -18.30 -27.13
C TRP A 25 -10.12 -17.76 -25.91
N ALA A 26 -10.77 -17.64 -24.73
CA ALA A 26 -10.09 -17.43 -23.45
C ALA A 26 -9.56 -18.77 -22.92
N ASN A 27 -8.48 -19.23 -23.52
CA ASN A 27 -7.62 -20.31 -23.00
C ASN A 27 -7.21 -20.01 -21.54
N ASP A 28 -7.07 -21.03 -20.69
CA ASP A 28 -6.65 -20.90 -19.29
C ASP A 28 -5.37 -20.06 -19.10
N ALA A 29 -4.42 -20.15 -20.03
CA ALA A 29 -3.22 -19.31 -20.08
C ALA A 29 -3.53 -17.82 -20.30
N TRP A 30 -4.56 -17.49 -21.09
CA TRP A 30 -5.03 -16.11 -21.24
C TRP A 30 -5.70 -15.62 -19.96
N ARG A 31 -6.53 -16.45 -19.32
CA ARG A 31 -7.17 -16.11 -18.04
C ARG A 31 -6.11 -15.84 -16.98
N PHE A 32 -5.15 -16.74 -16.83
CA PHE A 32 -4.02 -16.58 -15.92
C PHE A 32 -3.23 -15.30 -16.20
N LYS A 33 -2.97 -14.98 -17.47
CA LYS A 33 -2.30 -13.73 -17.87
C LYS A 33 -3.12 -12.49 -17.46
N MET A 34 -4.43 -12.50 -17.65
CA MET A 34 -5.30 -11.37 -17.28
C MET A 34 -5.42 -11.20 -15.78
N GLU A 35 -5.55 -12.30 -15.02
CA GLU A 35 -5.54 -12.28 -13.55
C GLU A 35 -4.23 -11.72 -13.03
N THR A 36 -3.09 -12.25 -13.51
CA THR A 36 -1.76 -11.76 -13.14
C THR A 36 -1.59 -10.28 -13.49
N ALA A 37 -2.07 -9.85 -14.66
CA ALA A 37 -2.01 -8.46 -15.09
C ALA A 37 -2.88 -7.54 -14.22
N PHE A 38 -4.02 -8.01 -13.71
CA PHE A 38 -4.87 -7.28 -12.78
C PHE A 38 -4.24 -7.22 -11.38
N GLU A 39 -3.72 -8.34 -10.87
CA GLU A 39 -3.11 -8.42 -9.54
C GLU A 39 -1.85 -7.57 -9.40
N SER A 40 -1.04 -7.51 -10.46
CA SER A 40 0.17 -6.68 -10.52
C SER A 40 -0.10 -5.20 -10.80
N ALA A 41 -1.28 -4.85 -11.32
CA ALA A 41 -1.63 -3.48 -11.68
C ALA A 41 -2.11 -2.68 -10.45
N LYS A 42 -1.17 -2.37 -9.54
CA LYS A 42 -1.42 -1.41 -8.47
C LYS A 42 -1.48 0.02 -9.02
N PHE A 43 -2.45 0.80 -8.56
CA PHE A 43 -2.58 2.18 -8.97
C PHE A 43 -1.44 3.04 -8.38
N ASN A 44 -0.80 3.84 -9.23
CA ASN A 44 0.23 4.79 -8.83
C ASN A 44 -0.16 6.21 -9.26
N ALA A 45 -0.34 7.12 -8.30
CA ALA A 45 -0.83 8.47 -8.58
C ALA A 45 0.13 9.32 -9.43
N ASP A 46 1.43 9.01 -9.46
CA ASP A 46 2.43 9.77 -10.24
C ASP A 46 2.50 9.31 -11.70
N LYS A 47 2.23 8.02 -11.94
CA LYS A 47 2.41 7.39 -13.25
C LYS A 47 1.09 7.22 -13.99
N ASP A 48 0.04 6.89 -13.26
CA ASP A 48 -1.23 6.47 -13.81
C ASP A 48 -2.24 7.60 -13.82
N LYS A 49 -2.94 7.74 -14.95
CA LYS A 49 -4.13 8.59 -15.03
C LYS A 49 -5.32 7.81 -14.48
N ALA A 50 -5.92 8.31 -13.40
CA ALA A 50 -7.05 7.67 -12.70
C ALA A 50 -8.13 7.09 -13.64
N LEU A 51 -8.63 7.88 -14.59
CA LEU A 51 -9.67 7.43 -15.53
C LEU A 51 -9.19 6.28 -16.44
N GLN A 52 -8.01 6.43 -17.04
CA GLN A 52 -7.48 5.42 -17.98
C GLN A 52 -7.19 4.11 -17.27
N TRP A 53 -6.54 4.18 -16.11
CA TRP A 53 -6.25 3.01 -15.30
C TRP A 53 -7.54 2.32 -14.85
N PHE A 54 -8.53 3.08 -14.37
CA PHE A 54 -9.81 2.53 -13.91
C PHE A 54 -10.56 1.82 -15.04
N CYS A 55 -10.70 2.45 -16.22
CA CYS A 55 -11.34 1.82 -17.37
C CYS A 55 -10.62 0.54 -17.80
N GLN A 56 -9.29 0.57 -17.89
CA GLN A 56 -8.50 -0.60 -18.28
C GLN A 56 -8.68 -1.78 -17.31
N GLN A 57 -8.66 -1.52 -16.00
CA GLN A 57 -8.84 -2.56 -15.01
C GLN A 57 -10.29 -3.06 -14.95
N LYS A 58 -11.28 -2.17 -15.15
CA LYS A 58 -12.69 -2.55 -15.26
C LYS A 58 -12.92 -3.50 -16.43
N ASP A 59 -12.32 -3.21 -17.59
CA ASP A 59 -12.48 -4.04 -18.80
C ASP A 59 -11.82 -5.42 -18.62
N ARG A 60 -10.67 -5.49 -17.94
CA ARG A 60 -10.05 -6.76 -17.56
C ARG A 60 -10.96 -7.60 -16.65
N LEU A 61 -11.56 -6.97 -15.64
CA LEU A 61 -12.47 -7.67 -14.73
C LEU A 61 -13.76 -8.11 -15.42
N ALA A 62 -14.33 -7.29 -16.29
CA ALA A 62 -15.51 -7.66 -17.08
C ALA A 62 -15.22 -8.84 -18.02
N ALA A 63 -14.01 -8.91 -18.57
CA ALA A 63 -13.59 -10.03 -19.42
C ALA A 63 -13.31 -11.33 -18.63
N LEU A 64 -12.85 -11.22 -17.38
CA LEU A 64 -12.60 -12.37 -16.49
C LEU A 64 -13.88 -12.89 -15.83
N TYR A 65 -14.76 -11.98 -15.40
CA TYR A 65 -15.95 -12.25 -14.61
C TYR A 65 -17.15 -11.49 -15.17
N PRO A 66 -17.73 -11.92 -16.31
CA PRO A 66 -18.84 -11.22 -16.95
C PRO A 66 -20.10 -11.17 -16.08
N ASP A 67 -20.32 -12.16 -15.22
CA ASP A 67 -21.49 -12.25 -14.34
C ASP A 67 -21.34 -11.48 -13.02
N MET A 68 -20.21 -10.77 -12.83
CA MET A 68 -19.94 -10.03 -11.60
C MET A 68 -20.72 -8.71 -11.58
N SER A 69 -21.35 -8.39 -10.46
CA SER A 69 -22.05 -7.11 -10.31
C SER A 69 -21.09 -5.92 -10.39
N GLU A 70 -21.58 -4.79 -10.91
CA GLU A 70 -20.79 -3.57 -11.05
C GLU A 70 -20.19 -3.12 -9.71
N PHE A 71 -20.98 -3.20 -8.63
CA PHE A 71 -20.50 -2.90 -7.28
C PHE A 71 -19.32 -3.79 -6.85
N MET A 72 -19.37 -5.10 -7.14
CA MET A 72 -18.28 -6.02 -6.84
C MET A 72 -17.03 -5.71 -7.67
N ILE A 73 -17.19 -5.36 -8.95
CA ILE A 73 -16.10 -4.92 -9.82
C ILE A 73 -15.43 -3.67 -9.24
N GLN A 74 -16.22 -2.67 -8.86
CA GLN A 74 -15.75 -1.43 -8.23
C GLN A 74 -15.01 -1.71 -6.91
N GLN A 75 -15.54 -2.58 -6.05
CA GLN A 75 -14.86 -2.96 -4.80
C GLN A 75 -13.53 -3.67 -5.03
N LYS A 76 -13.45 -4.54 -6.06
CA LYS A 76 -12.19 -5.18 -6.46
C LYS A 76 -11.17 -4.17 -6.99
N LEU A 77 -11.63 -3.18 -7.77
CA LEU A 77 -10.79 -2.09 -8.27
C LEU A 77 -10.21 -1.26 -7.13
N LEU A 78 -11.02 -0.88 -6.14
CA LEU A 78 -10.57 -0.07 -5.00
C LEU A 78 -9.49 -0.76 -4.16
N ARG A 79 -9.54 -2.09 -4.05
CA ARG A 79 -8.48 -2.90 -3.41
C ARG A 79 -7.13 -2.82 -4.15
N GLN A 80 -7.13 -2.47 -5.45
CA GLN A 80 -5.90 -2.27 -6.21
C GLN A 80 -5.26 -0.89 -5.99
N CYS A 81 -5.99 0.08 -5.41
CA CYS A 81 -5.39 1.33 -4.93
C CYS A 81 -4.49 1.07 -3.72
N GLY A 82 -4.94 0.24 -2.78
CA GLY A 82 -4.22 -0.16 -1.57
C GLY A 82 -3.93 0.98 -0.58
N GLY A 83 -3.60 0.58 0.67
CA GLY A 83 -3.11 1.48 1.72
C GLY A 83 -4.02 2.67 2.01
N ASP A 84 -3.41 3.84 2.27
CA ASP A 84 -4.13 5.07 2.62
C ASP A 84 -5.04 5.57 1.48
N LEU A 85 -4.69 5.27 0.23
CA LEU A 85 -5.49 5.69 -0.93
C LEU A 85 -6.79 4.91 -1.01
N GLU A 86 -6.74 3.59 -0.80
CA GLU A 86 -7.94 2.76 -0.71
C GLU A 86 -8.88 3.27 0.38
N HIS A 87 -8.35 3.57 1.57
CA HIS A 87 -9.16 4.06 2.68
C HIS A 87 -9.78 5.43 2.37
N ALA A 88 -8.98 6.37 1.84
CA ALA A 88 -9.45 7.71 1.50
C ALA A 88 -10.60 7.67 0.49
N VAL A 89 -10.45 6.90 -0.59
CA VAL A 89 -11.50 6.76 -1.60
C VAL A 89 -12.73 6.07 -1.01
N LYS A 90 -12.57 4.97 -0.28
CA LYS A 90 -13.69 4.25 0.34
C LYS A 90 -14.48 5.10 1.33
N SER A 91 -13.81 5.97 2.09
CA SER A 91 -14.47 6.85 3.05
C SER A 91 -15.37 7.92 2.39
N MET A 92 -15.14 8.20 1.10
CA MET A 92 -15.90 9.18 0.32
C MET A 92 -16.94 8.53 -0.59
N THR A 93 -16.80 7.23 -0.89
CA THR A 93 -17.75 6.47 -1.73
C THR A 93 -18.85 5.83 -0.89
N THR A 94 -20.06 5.80 -1.43
CA THR A 94 -21.21 5.07 -0.89
C THR A 94 -21.47 3.80 -1.71
N GLU A 95 -22.32 2.89 -1.21
CA GLU A 95 -22.70 1.66 -1.94
C GLU A 95 -23.43 1.93 -3.27
N GLN A 96 -23.95 3.14 -3.45
CA GLN A 96 -24.65 3.57 -4.66
C GLN A 96 -23.79 4.46 -5.58
N SER A 97 -22.50 4.62 -5.27
CA SER A 97 -21.62 5.45 -6.09
C SER A 97 -21.42 4.83 -7.47
N SER A 98 -21.55 5.65 -8.51
CA SER A 98 -21.30 5.20 -9.88
C SER A 98 -19.79 5.05 -10.14
N ALA A 99 -19.44 4.35 -11.22
CA ALA A 99 -18.05 4.27 -11.67
C ALA A 99 -17.44 5.66 -11.92
N GLU A 100 -18.23 6.62 -12.41
CA GLU A 100 -17.81 8.00 -12.65
C GLU A 100 -17.51 8.73 -11.35
N ASP A 101 -18.37 8.58 -10.34
CA ASP A 101 -18.17 9.17 -9.01
C ASP A 101 -16.88 8.66 -8.38
N ILE A 102 -16.63 7.35 -8.46
CA ILE A 102 -15.41 6.73 -7.93
C ILE A 102 -14.17 7.30 -8.62
N VAL A 103 -14.19 7.45 -9.95
CA VAL A 103 -13.07 8.03 -10.69
C VAL A 103 -12.86 9.50 -10.34
N ASN A 104 -13.94 10.26 -10.16
CA ASN A 104 -13.88 11.67 -9.77
C ASN A 104 -13.30 11.83 -8.37
N ILE A 105 -13.74 11.01 -7.40
CA ILE A 105 -13.18 10.95 -6.05
C ILE A 105 -11.70 10.55 -6.11
N LEU A 106 -11.34 9.53 -6.90
CA LEU A 106 -9.94 9.10 -7.03
C LEU A 106 -9.06 10.22 -7.59
N LYS A 107 -9.53 10.97 -8.59
CA LYS A 107 -8.84 12.17 -9.10
C LYS A 107 -8.73 13.26 -8.04
N GLU A 108 -9.81 13.49 -7.29
CA GLU A 108 -9.83 14.51 -6.25
C GLU A 108 -8.82 14.20 -5.13
N VAL A 109 -8.84 12.97 -4.61
CA VAL A 109 -7.93 12.54 -3.54
C VAL A 109 -6.48 12.66 -4.01
N THR A 110 -6.15 12.13 -5.18
CA THR A 110 -4.78 12.15 -5.71
C THR A 110 -4.27 13.58 -5.98
N THR A 111 -5.13 14.47 -6.49
CA THR A 111 -4.75 15.87 -6.76
C THR A 111 -4.67 16.73 -5.50
N ARG A 112 -5.58 16.56 -4.54
CA ARG A 112 -5.66 17.42 -3.33
C ARG A 112 -4.72 17.00 -2.22
N THR A 113 -4.50 15.69 -2.03
CA THR A 113 -3.85 15.17 -0.81
C THR A 113 -2.45 14.61 -1.05
N ARG A 114 -2.02 14.46 -2.31
CA ARG A 114 -0.79 13.73 -2.70
C ARG A 114 -0.70 12.30 -2.12
N ILE A 115 -1.82 11.72 -1.65
CA ILE A 115 -1.89 10.32 -1.22
C ILE A 115 -1.74 9.44 -2.46
N GLY A 116 -0.95 8.36 -2.35
CA GLY A 116 -0.64 7.47 -3.48
C GLY A 116 0.44 7.99 -4.44
N SER A 117 0.92 9.22 -4.25
CA SER A 117 2.15 9.70 -4.89
C SER A 117 3.34 9.07 -4.17
N SER A 118 4.18 8.37 -4.92
CA SER A 118 5.50 7.97 -4.48
C SER A 118 6.26 9.26 -4.19
N ARG A 119 6.20 9.71 -2.93
CA ARG A 119 7.28 10.47 -2.32
C ARG A 119 8.52 9.62 -2.55
N VAL A 120 9.22 9.87 -3.65
CA VAL A 120 10.64 9.65 -3.74
C VAL A 120 11.12 10.41 -2.52
N LYS A 121 11.36 9.69 -1.43
CA LYS A 121 12.21 10.16 -0.36
C LYS A 121 13.53 10.29 -1.06
N ASN A 122 13.69 11.43 -1.74
CA ASN A 122 14.95 11.81 -2.26
C ASN A 122 15.77 11.99 -0.98
N LYS A 123 16.44 10.91 -0.57
CA LYS A 123 17.63 10.99 0.27
C LYS A 123 18.74 11.59 -0.61
N GLU A 124 18.43 12.63 -1.39
CA GLU A 124 19.41 13.63 -1.72
C GLU A 124 19.82 14.16 -0.37
N ARG A 125 21.02 13.72 -0.01
CA ARG A 125 21.78 14.23 1.11
C ARG A 125 21.82 15.72 0.89
N PHE A 126 20.93 16.44 1.57
CA PHE A 126 21.00 17.88 1.68
C PHE A 126 22.32 18.14 2.41
N ASN A 127 23.41 18.27 1.66
CA ASN A 127 24.66 18.76 2.19
C ASN A 127 24.42 20.26 2.39
N PRO A 128 24.26 20.75 3.62
CA PRO A 128 24.16 22.19 3.84
C PRO A 128 25.45 22.86 3.33
N PRO A 129 25.39 24.11 2.84
CA PRO A 129 26.51 24.83 2.19
C PRO A 129 27.75 25.07 3.05
N TRP A 130 27.77 24.56 4.27
CA TRP A 130 28.76 24.87 5.30
C TRP A 130 29.90 23.83 5.36
N LYS A 131 29.88 22.81 4.48
CA LYS A 131 30.81 21.67 4.54
C LYS A 131 32.06 21.80 3.65
N ASP A 132 32.30 22.95 3.04
CA ASP A 132 33.47 23.18 2.17
C ASP A 132 34.64 23.88 2.87
N SER A 133 34.64 23.90 4.20
CA SER A 133 35.80 24.36 4.96
C SER A 133 36.00 23.40 6.12
N LEU A 134 37.00 22.52 5.97
CA LEU A 134 37.85 21.91 7.01
C LEU A 134 38.42 20.58 6.48
N GLU A 135 39.23 20.64 5.42
CA GLU A 135 40.22 19.59 5.15
C GLU A 135 41.62 20.12 5.46
N LYS A 136 42.04 19.97 6.72
CA LYS A 136 43.43 19.72 7.11
C LYS A 136 43.42 18.86 8.36
N ASN A 137 43.65 17.55 8.21
CA ASN A 137 44.16 16.73 9.30
C ASN A 137 45.67 17.02 9.45
N PRO A 138 46.21 17.00 10.68
CA PRO A 138 46.85 15.75 11.08
C PRO A 138 46.54 15.33 12.53
N LYS A 139 46.30 14.03 12.67
CA LYS A 139 46.53 13.12 13.81
C LYS A 139 46.89 13.78 15.15
N GLU A 140 46.00 13.68 16.14
CA GLU A 140 46.36 13.38 17.53
C GLU A 140 45.13 13.01 18.39
N ASN A 141 45.44 12.35 19.50
CA ASN A 141 44.58 11.62 20.42
C ASN A 141 43.57 12.51 21.18
N SER A 142 42.62 11.89 21.90
CA SER A 142 41.73 12.46 22.94
C SER A 142 40.39 13.11 22.53
N ASN A 143 39.33 12.38 22.91
CA ASN A 143 38.09 12.82 23.58
C ASN A 143 37.10 13.76 22.88
N ASN A 144 35.85 13.26 22.85
CA ASN A 144 34.56 13.97 22.89
C ASN A 144 34.34 15.13 21.91
N MET A 145 33.38 14.95 20.98
CA MET A 145 32.43 16.03 20.77
C MET A 145 31.00 15.55 20.47
N MET A 146 30.10 16.18 21.20
CA MET A 146 28.71 15.87 21.45
C MET A 146 27.86 16.73 20.50
N TYR A 147 27.12 16.11 19.58
CA TYR A 147 26.07 16.83 18.86
C TYR A 147 24.93 17.11 19.85
N LYS A 148 24.74 18.39 20.20
CA LYS A 148 23.59 18.91 20.95
C LYS A 148 22.31 18.54 20.20
N SER A 149 21.60 17.54 20.71
CA SER A 149 20.16 17.38 20.49
C SER A 149 19.47 17.98 21.71
N SER A 150 18.59 18.94 21.44
CA SER A 150 17.78 19.71 22.38
C SER A 150 17.21 18.87 23.52
N ASP A 151 17.71 19.14 24.73
CA ASP A 151 17.07 19.15 26.05
C ASP A 151 15.82 18.29 26.26
N ILE A 152 16.02 16.96 26.20
CA ILE A 152 15.32 16.05 27.12
C ILE A 152 16.43 15.36 27.91
N ILE A 153 16.72 15.88 29.10
CA ILE A 153 17.66 15.25 30.04
C ILE A 153 17.05 13.90 30.44
N ARG A 154 17.38 12.84 29.70
CA ARG A 154 16.96 11.47 30.00
C ARG A 154 17.94 10.90 31.02
N ASN A 155 17.59 10.95 32.30
CA ASN A 155 18.35 10.30 33.35
C ASN A 155 18.36 8.78 33.11
N SER A 156 19.47 8.12 33.41
CA SER A 156 19.54 6.66 33.43
C SER A 156 18.54 6.11 34.44
N HIS A 157 17.50 5.37 34.01
CA HIS A 157 16.53 4.77 34.94
C HIS A 157 17.15 3.74 35.90
N ILE A 158 18.40 3.29 35.66
CA ILE A 158 19.10 2.30 36.48
C ILE A 158 19.77 2.93 37.70
N CYS A 159 20.32 4.14 37.57
CA CYS A 159 21.02 4.83 38.67
C CYS A 159 20.65 6.31 38.85
N GLN A 160 19.64 6.76 38.10
CA GLN A 160 19.07 8.12 38.08
C GLN A 160 20.05 9.24 37.72
N SER A 161 21.28 8.91 37.31
CA SER A 161 22.28 9.87 36.87
C SER A 161 21.98 10.44 35.48
N THR A 162 22.23 11.74 35.30
CA THR A 162 22.13 12.47 34.02
C THR A 162 23.38 12.34 33.15
N THR A 163 24.47 11.78 33.70
CA THR A 163 25.80 11.73 33.06
C THR A 163 25.90 10.70 31.94
N HIS A 164 24.96 9.75 31.86
CA HIS A 164 24.97 8.69 30.88
C HIS A 164 23.56 8.13 30.67
N LEU A 165 23.30 7.52 29.51
CA LEU A 165 22.06 6.80 29.25
C LEU A 165 22.08 5.39 29.86
N ALA A 166 20.90 4.83 30.16
CA ALA A 166 20.74 3.52 30.82
C ALA A 166 21.47 2.37 30.10
N ASN A 167 21.56 2.41 28.77
CA ASN A 167 22.26 1.40 27.98
C ASN A 167 23.79 1.40 28.20
N LYS A 168 24.36 2.52 28.66
CA LYS A 168 25.77 2.69 29.00
C LYS A 168 26.01 2.86 30.51
N CYS A 169 25.04 2.46 31.33
CA CYS A 169 25.16 2.59 32.77
C CYS A 169 26.18 1.58 33.33
N PRO A 170 27.19 2.03 34.11
CA PRO A 170 28.18 1.13 34.69
C PRO A 170 27.59 0.20 35.76
N LYS A 171 26.42 0.53 36.31
CA LYS A 171 25.66 -0.32 37.24
C LYS A 171 24.73 -1.32 36.52
N ARG A 172 24.73 -1.34 35.19
CA ARG A 172 23.96 -2.32 34.43
C ARG A 172 24.67 -3.68 34.54
N GLY A 173 24.05 -4.64 35.23
CA GLY A 173 24.51 -6.02 35.26
C GLY A 173 24.55 -6.64 33.85
N LYS A 174 25.46 -7.58 33.62
CA LYS A 174 25.52 -8.34 32.36
C LYS A 174 24.25 -9.19 32.26
N ILE A 175 23.57 -9.10 31.11
CA ILE A 175 22.39 -9.92 30.86
C ILE A 175 22.89 -11.33 30.54
N ASN A 176 22.51 -12.30 31.38
CA ASN A 176 22.86 -13.74 31.40
C ASN A 176 23.99 -14.18 32.35
N GLU A 177 24.11 -13.60 33.55
CA GLU A 177 24.75 -14.30 34.66
C GLU A 177 23.67 -15.15 35.37
N ILE A 178 23.71 -16.46 35.15
CA ILE A 178 22.91 -17.44 35.90
C ILE A 178 23.81 -17.87 37.04
N ASP A 179 23.48 -17.47 38.26
CA ASP A 179 24.13 -18.01 39.46
C ASP A 179 23.72 -19.48 39.59
N ILE A 180 24.63 -20.37 39.21
CA ILE A 180 24.53 -21.79 39.56
C ILE A 180 24.91 -21.88 41.03
N GLU A 181 23.90 -21.90 41.89
CA GLU A 181 24.07 -22.31 43.28
C GLU A 181 24.68 -23.71 43.31
N LYS A 182 25.89 -23.85 43.87
CA LYS A 182 26.45 -25.15 44.22
C LYS A 182 25.69 -25.65 45.45
N GLU A 183 24.89 -26.71 45.28
CA GLU A 183 24.50 -27.54 46.42
C GLU A 183 25.76 -28.17 47.05
N PRO A 184 25.82 -28.25 48.40
CA PRO A 184 26.97 -28.81 49.10
C PRO A 184 27.00 -30.33 49.03
N ASP A 185 28.20 -30.88 48.79
CA ASP A 185 28.51 -32.31 48.95
C ASP A 185 28.11 -32.81 50.35
N VAL A 186 27.23 -33.81 50.40
CA VAL A 186 27.09 -34.78 51.50
C VAL A 186 26.91 -36.17 50.91
#